data_AF-A0A1I8I0G1-F1
#
_entry.id   AF-A0A1I8I0G1-F1
#
_cell.length_a   1.000
_cell.length_b   1.000
_cell.length_c   1.000
_cell.angle_alpha   90.00
_cell.angle_beta   90.00
_cell.angle_gamma   90.00
#
_symmetry.space_group_name_H-M   'P 1'
#
loop_
_entity.id
_entity.type
_entity.pdbx_description
1 polymer ?
#
loop_
_entity_poly.entity_id
_entity_poly.type
_entity_poly.pdbx_seq_one_letter_code
_entity_poly.pdbx_strand_id
1 'polypeptide(L)'
;MADKQALKQSLRHASQAIAITRHNLVTVCSLCVKSILDRACFQVVEESSLDLQNLLNIIETIFFFQFKGSIDNKRNPYTVLRSCTSKGTLNLFQTIESLDKLNHFIGRFRGAIRLALMNKCLYQLLDTLLAKRSILELHYFEDSVFRCPDAVALVSQLAGLDALDLSFDLRCPKLLEELCYPRTCPINYAAHMHLLVLDEAKLDDQIELATDASSPEAEALTEAAASAESETPLSDCAHCDWRARYLRIEAQLKRTAEQKSYLEELNKRLIEEREAATTARQTANTEHANEIKQYENIVLELQVQLTLLQEQYNRQLAASASSGAAATRVSVNDDAYEIEAQEFDEDTVAYRAPSPDCQSELASEAFGYTGKYKNLFRWIIV
;
A
#
# COMPACT_ATOMS: atom_id res chain seq x y z
N MET A 1 20.85 -24.98 -24.06
CA MET A 1 21.04 -25.50 -22.69
C MET A 1 21.17 -24.37 -21.66
N ALA A 2 21.85 -23.27 -22.00
CA ALA A 2 21.92 -22.06 -21.17
C ALA A 2 20.52 -21.48 -20.79
N ASP A 3 19.58 -21.41 -21.73
CA ASP A 3 18.23 -20.87 -21.46
C ASP A 3 17.43 -21.68 -20.44
N LYS A 4 17.62 -23.01 -20.42
CA LYS A 4 16.98 -23.90 -19.43
C LYS A 4 17.60 -23.73 -18.04
N GLN A 5 18.87 -23.35 -17.94
CA GLN A 5 19.53 -23.05 -16.67
C GLN A 5 19.14 -21.66 -16.15
N ALA A 6 19.09 -20.65 -17.02
CA ALA A 6 18.62 -19.31 -16.68
C ALA A 6 17.16 -19.32 -16.19
N LEU A 7 16.27 -20.04 -16.87
CA LEU A 7 14.88 -20.19 -16.44
C LEU A 7 14.77 -20.88 -15.07
N LYS A 8 15.55 -21.94 -14.83
CA LYS A 8 15.59 -22.62 -13.52
C LYS A 8 16.10 -21.69 -12.41
N GLN A 9 17.09 -20.85 -12.70
CA GLN A 9 17.64 -19.91 -11.74
C GLN A 9 16.64 -18.78 -11.44
N SER A 10 15.98 -18.23 -12.46
CA SER A 10 14.89 -17.25 -12.30
C SER A 10 13.74 -17.81 -11.45
N LEU A 11 13.31 -19.05 -11.69
CA LEU A 11 12.25 -19.70 -10.91
C LEU A 11 12.65 -19.89 -9.43
N ARG A 12 13.93 -20.21 -9.16
CA ARG A 12 14.46 -20.30 -7.80
C ARG A 12 14.45 -18.95 -7.10
N HIS A 13 14.88 -17.89 -7.77
CA HIS A 13 14.83 -16.53 -7.21
C HIS A 13 13.39 -16.08 -6.93
N ALA A 14 12.45 -16.38 -7.82
CA ALA A 14 11.03 -16.07 -7.61
C ALA A 14 10.45 -16.84 -6.41
N SER A 15 10.71 -18.14 -6.30
CA SER A 15 10.28 -18.96 -5.15
C SER A 15 10.90 -18.47 -3.84
N GLN A 16 12.18 -18.11 -3.86
CA GLN A 16 12.87 -17.55 -2.70
C GLN A 16 12.26 -16.20 -2.29
N ALA A 17 11.97 -15.32 -3.24
CA ALA A 17 11.31 -14.05 -2.96
C ALA A 17 9.94 -14.25 -2.32
N ILE A 18 9.12 -15.19 -2.83
CA ILE A 18 7.81 -15.52 -2.25
C ILE A 18 7.96 -16.04 -0.80
N ALA A 19 8.94 -16.91 -0.54
CA ALA A 19 9.19 -17.42 0.80
C ALA A 19 9.62 -16.31 1.78
N ILE A 20 10.49 -15.39 1.33
CA ILE A 20 10.91 -14.21 2.13
C ILE A 20 9.71 -13.30 2.40
N THR A 21 8.92 -12.96 1.37
CA THR A 21 7.73 -12.11 1.56
C THR A 21 6.75 -12.74 2.53
N ARG A 22 6.51 -14.05 2.43
CA ARG A 22 5.65 -14.77 3.37
C ARG A 22 6.16 -14.66 4.81
N HIS A 23 7.44 -14.94 5.03
CA HIS A 23 8.06 -14.84 6.35
C HIS A 23 7.92 -13.40 6.90
N ASN A 24 8.22 -12.40 6.08
CA ASN A 24 8.10 -11.00 6.47
C ASN A 24 6.66 -10.62 6.86
N LEU A 25 5.66 -11.08 6.11
CA LEU A 25 4.25 -10.80 6.43
C LEU A 25 3.85 -11.39 7.78
N VAL A 26 4.27 -12.63 8.08
CA VAL A 26 4.01 -13.27 9.38
C VAL A 26 4.71 -12.54 10.50
N THR A 27 6.00 -12.22 10.34
CA THR A 27 6.80 -11.50 11.35
C THR A 27 6.22 -10.12 11.64
N VAL A 28 5.87 -9.35 10.61
CA VAL A 28 5.32 -8.00 10.80
C VAL A 28 3.94 -8.08 11.45
N CYS A 29 3.10 -9.06 11.08
CA CYS A 29 1.82 -9.30 11.75
C CYS A 29 2.01 -9.57 13.26
N SER A 30 2.96 -10.45 13.61
CA SER A 30 3.32 -10.74 15.00
C SER A 30 3.76 -9.49 15.76
N LEU A 31 4.58 -8.64 15.14
CA LEU A 31 5.04 -7.39 15.75
C LEU A 31 3.90 -6.38 15.95
N CYS A 32 2.97 -6.26 14.99
CA CYS A 32 1.80 -5.41 15.15
C CYS A 32 0.93 -5.88 16.33
N VAL A 33 0.65 -7.18 16.42
CA VAL A 33 -0.14 -7.74 17.53
C VAL A 33 0.53 -7.44 18.86
N LYS A 34 1.84 -7.72 18.99
CA LYS A 34 2.61 -7.44 20.20
C LYS A 34 2.57 -5.96 20.57
N SER A 35 2.84 -5.07 19.60
CA SER A 35 2.83 -3.62 19.81
C SER A 35 1.46 -3.10 20.26
N ILE A 36 0.37 -3.65 19.71
CA ILE A 36 -0.99 -3.28 20.11
C ILE A 36 -1.27 -3.75 21.53
N LEU A 37 -0.90 -4.99 21.87
CA LEU A 37 -1.08 -5.53 23.23
C LEU A 37 -0.27 -4.76 24.27
N ASP A 38 0.99 -4.44 23.97
CA ASP A 38 1.86 -3.66 24.85
C ASP A 38 1.30 -2.25 25.08
N ARG A 39 0.75 -1.60 24.02
CA ARG A 39 0.13 -0.28 24.14
C ARG A 39 -1.20 -0.31 24.89
N ALA A 40 -1.98 -1.36 24.69
CA ALA A 40 -3.26 -1.56 25.35
C ALA A 40 -3.15 -1.67 26.88
N CYS A 41 -1.98 -2.08 27.41
CA CYS A 41 -1.70 -2.07 28.84
C CYS A 41 -1.74 -0.65 29.46
N PHE A 42 -1.54 0.40 28.65
CA PHE A 42 -1.40 1.77 29.15
C PHE A 42 -2.51 2.71 28.65
N GLN A 43 -3.10 2.45 27.48
CA GLN A 43 -4.08 3.33 26.84
C GLN A 43 -5.14 2.52 26.07
N VAL A 44 -6.34 3.10 25.93
CA VAL A 44 -7.39 2.54 25.07
C VAL A 44 -6.94 2.62 23.61
N VAL A 45 -7.08 1.52 22.88
CA VAL A 45 -6.68 1.45 21.47
C VAL A 45 -7.75 2.09 20.58
N GLU A 46 -7.45 3.26 20.05
CA GLU A 46 -8.33 3.95 19.10
C GLU A 46 -8.24 3.39 17.67
N GLU A 47 -9.35 3.49 16.92
CA GLU A 47 -9.43 3.13 15.49
C GLU A 47 -8.46 3.93 14.60
N SER A 48 -8.14 5.16 14.99
CA SER A 48 -7.20 6.06 14.30
C SER A 48 -5.74 5.64 14.44
N SER A 49 -5.44 4.69 15.34
CA SER A 49 -4.07 4.38 15.71
C SER A 49 -3.31 3.64 14.61
N LEU A 50 -2.06 4.07 14.38
CA LEU A 50 -1.23 3.56 13.29
C LEU A 50 -1.02 2.04 13.40
N ASP A 51 -0.81 1.51 14.60
CA ASP A 51 -0.58 0.08 14.80
C ASP A 51 -1.80 -0.76 14.38
N LEU A 52 -3.01 -0.29 14.72
CA LEU A 52 -4.25 -0.98 14.39
C LEU A 52 -4.54 -0.90 12.89
N GLN A 53 -4.31 0.26 12.27
CA GLN A 53 -4.41 0.43 10.82
C GLN A 53 -3.40 -0.46 10.07
N ASN A 54 -2.15 -0.52 10.55
CA ASN A 54 -1.14 -1.42 10.01
C ASN A 54 -1.55 -2.89 10.16
N LEU A 55 -2.08 -3.29 11.31
CA LEU A 55 -2.57 -4.66 11.53
C LEU A 55 -3.66 -5.02 10.52
N LEU A 56 -4.65 -4.15 10.32
CA LEU A 56 -5.73 -4.36 9.34
C LEU A 56 -5.18 -4.51 7.92
N ASN A 57 -4.22 -3.67 7.53
CA ASN A 57 -3.57 -3.72 6.22
C ASN A 57 -2.74 -5.00 6.02
N ILE A 58 -2.06 -5.47 7.06
CA ILE A 58 -1.29 -6.72 7.01
C ILE A 58 -2.21 -7.93 6.93
N ILE A 59 -3.28 -7.96 7.73
CA ILE A 59 -4.29 -9.04 7.64
C ILE A 59 -4.85 -9.09 6.23
N GLU A 60 -5.25 -7.94 5.66
CA GLU A 60 -5.71 -7.88 4.27
C GLU A 60 -4.66 -8.42 3.30
N THR A 61 -3.42 -7.95 3.41
CA THR A 61 -2.31 -8.40 2.54
C THR A 61 -2.09 -9.91 2.64
N ILE A 62 -2.16 -10.49 3.84
CA ILE A 62 -2.08 -11.94 4.06
C ILE A 62 -3.21 -12.67 3.34
N PHE A 63 -4.43 -12.14 3.38
CA PHE A 63 -5.58 -12.74 2.70
C PHE A 63 -5.48 -12.70 1.17
N PHE A 64 -4.83 -11.68 0.60
CA PHE A 64 -4.61 -11.55 -0.85
C PHE A 64 -3.31 -12.21 -1.32
N PHE A 65 -2.36 -12.48 -0.42
CA PHE A 65 -1.09 -13.09 -0.76
C PHE A 65 -1.28 -14.52 -1.30
N GLN A 66 -0.82 -14.74 -2.54
CA GLN A 66 -0.92 -16.04 -3.22
C GLN A 66 -2.38 -16.55 -3.34
N PHE A 67 -3.32 -15.63 -3.55
CA PHE A 67 -4.72 -15.95 -3.81
C PHE A 67 -4.96 -16.32 -5.29
N LYS A 68 -5.70 -17.39 -5.55
CA LYS A 68 -6.03 -17.92 -6.89
C LYS A 68 -7.25 -17.28 -7.54
N GLY A 69 -7.96 -16.38 -6.85
CA GLY A 69 -9.23 -15.83 -7.34
C GLY A 69 -9.05 -14.82 -8.47
N SER A 70 -10.06 -14.79 -9.36
CA SER A 70 -10.22 -13.75 -10.38
C SER A 70 -10.86 -12.51 -9.76
N ILE A 71 -10.57 -11.33 -10.31
CA ILE A 71 -11.22 -10.05 -9.99
C ILE A 71 -12.73 -10.09 -10.27
N ASP A 72 -13.21 -11.10 -10.99
CA ASP A 72 -14.63 -11.40 -11.11
C ASP A 72 -15.20 -11.79 -9.74
N ASN A 73 -16.08 -10.94 -9.20
CA ASN A 73 -16.75 -10.95 -7.88
C ASN A 73 -17.27 -12.31 -7.30
N LYS A 74 -17.09 -13.45 -7.98
CA LYS A 74 -17.47 -14.80 -7.55
C LYS A 74 -16.44 -15.50 -6.67
N ARG A 75 -15.13 -15.22 -6.81
CA ARG A 75 -14.06 -15.84 -5.99
C ARG A 75 -13.18 -14.75 -5.39
N ASN A 76 -13.51 -14.33 -4.17
CA ASN A 76 -12.79 -13.27 -3.48
C ASN A 76 -12.53 -13.65 -2.01
N PRO A 77 -11.60 -12.98 -1.31
CA PRO A 77 -11.30 -13.29 0.09
C PRO A 77 -12.52 -13.16 1.02
N TYR A 78 -13.47 -12.27 0.71
CA TYR A 78 -14.74 -12.17 1.45
C TYR A 78 -15.59 -13.44 1.35
N THR A 79 -15.69 -14.06 0.17
CA THR A 79 -16.42 -15.33 -0.01
C THR A 79 -15.75 -16.48 0.73
N VAL A 80 -14.42 -16.48 0.82
CA VAL A 80 -13.67 -17.46 1.64
C VAL A 80 -13.99 -17.26 3.12
N LEU A 81 -13.93 -16.01 3.61
CA LEU A 81 -14.25 -15.69 4.99
C LEU A 81 -15.71 -16.06 5.32
N ARG A 82 -16.65 -15.78 4.41
CA ARG A 82 -18.07 -16.16 4.55
C ARG A 82 -18.25 -17.68 4.62
N SER A 83 -17.47 -18.46 3.88
CA SER A 83 -17.54 -19.93 3.92
C SER A 83 -17.12 -20.52 5.28
N CYS A 84 -16.44 -19.72 6.12
CA CYS A 84 -16.01 -20.09 7.47
C CYS A 84 -17.04 -19.70 8.54
N THR A 85 -18.25 -19.29 8.14
CA THR A 85 -19.34 -19.00 9.07
C THR A 85 -19.71 -20.20 9.94
N SER A 86 -19.92 -19.91 11.23
CA SER A 86 -20.49 -20.80 12.23
C SER A 86 -21.71 -20.12 12.85
N LYS A 87 -22.52 -20.83 13.64
CA LYS A 87 -23.73 -20.27 14.27
C LYS A 87 -23.46 -18.96 15.04
N GLY A 88 -22.27 -18.79 15.61
CA GLY A 88 -21.87 -17.58 16.33
C GLY A 88 -21.45 -16.41 15.44
N THR A 89 -21.01 -16.66 14.21
CA THR A 89 -20.50 -15.62 13.30
C THR A 89 -21.48 -15.24 12.18
N LEU A 90 -22.65 -15.88 12.09
CA LEU A 90 -23.68 -15.55 11.10
C LEU A 90 -24.16 -14.09 11.18
N ASN A 91 -24.36 -13.58 12.41
CA ASN A 91 -24.84 -12.21 12.65
C ASN A 91 -23.86 -11.15 12.12
N LEU A 92 -22.56 -11.47 12.09
CA LEU A 92 -21.52 -10.58 11.54
C LEU A 92 -21.76 -10.34 10.05
N PHE A 93 -21.96 -11.41 9.27
CA PHE A 93 -22.13 -11.27 7.82
C PHE A 93 -23.47 -10.65 7.46
N GLN A 94 -24.54 -10.92 8.23
CA GLN A 94 -25.83 -10.26 8.06
C GLN A 94 -25.74 -8.75 8.30
N THR A 95 -25.04 -8.33 9.35
CA THR A 95 -24.81 -6.91 9.64
C THR A 95 -24.08 -6.22 8.48
N ILE A 96 -23.07 -6.85 7.89
CA ILE A 96 -22.32 -6.28 6.76
C ILE A 96 -23.15 -6.22 5.48
N GLU A 97 -23.99 -7.23 5.23
CA GLU A 97 -24.90 -7.24 4.09
C GLU A 97 -25.99 -6.17 4.19
N SER A 98 -26.36 -5.78 5.42
CA SER A 98 -27.30 -4.68 5.66
C SER A 98 -26.71 -3.29 5.42
N LEU A 99 -25.39 -3.17 5.22
CA LEU A 99 -24.73 -1.88 4.94
C LEU A 99 -24.78 -1.58 3.44
N ASP A 100 -25.83 -0.88 3.01
CA ASP A 100 -26.09 -0.51 1.60
C ASP A 100 -24.96 0.30 0.93
N LYS A 101 -24.10 0.95 1.73
CA LYS A 101 -22.95 1.73 1.23
C LYS A 101 -21.76 0.84 0.82
N LEU A 102 -21.70 -0.41 1.26
CA LEU A 102 -20.61 -1.35 0.96
C LEU A 102 -20.93 -2.20 -0.27
N ASN A 103 -20.82 -1.57 -1.45
CA ASN A 103 -21.12 -2.24 -2.72
C ASN A 103 -19.93 -3.05 -3.28
N HIS A 104 -18.72 -2.81 -2.79
CA HIS A 104 -17.51 -3.50 -3.24
C HIS A 104 -17.12 -4.65 -2.29
N PHE A 105 -16.64 -5.77 -2.84
CA PHE A 105 -16.26 -6.94 -2.03
C PHE A 105 -15.12 -6.64 -1.05
N ILE A 106 -14.20 -5.73 -1.42
CA ILE A 106 -13.10 -5.28 -0.55
C ILE A 106 -13.64 -4.54 0.67
N GLY A 107 -14.60 -3.62 0.48
CA GLY A 107 -15.23 -2.93 1.61
C GLY A 107 -15.98 -3.87 2.53
N ARG A 108 -16.68 -4.88 1.96
CA ARG A 108 -17.31 -5.94 2.74
C ARG A 108 -16.30 -6.81 3.50
N PHE A 109 -15.17 -7.12 2.88
CA PHE A 109 -14.07 -7.84 3.53
C PHE A 109 -13.48 -7.04 4.70
N ARG A 110 -13.09 -5.79 4.46
CA ARG A 110 -12.53 -4.89 5.47
C ARG A 110 -13.49 -4.64 6.63
N GLY A 111 -14.78 -4.46 6.33
CA GLY A 111 -15.84 -4.36 7.34
C GLY A 111 -16.02 -5.66 8.13
N ALA A 112 -15.87 -6.82 7.48
CA ALA A 112 -15.92 -8.12 8.16
C ALA A 112 -14.79 -8.32 9.15
N ILE A 113 -13.57 -7.97 8.78
CA ILE A 113 -12.41 -8.09 9.68
C ILE A 113 -12.59 -7.17 10.89
N ARG A 114 -12.98 -5.90 10.68
CA ARG A 114 -13.25 -4.95 11.78
C ARG A 114 -14.37 -5.44 12.70
N LEU A 115 -15.47 -5.93 12.14
CA LEU A 115 -16.58 -6.47 12.92
C LEU A 115 -16.20 -7.78 13.64
N ALA A 116 -15.31 -8.59 13.06
CA ALA A 116 -14.80 -9.81 13.69
C ALA A 116 -13.90 -9.52 14.89
N LEU A 117 -13.08 -8.46 14.79
CA LEU A 117 -12.29 -7.96 15.91
C LEU A 117 -13.18 -7.40 17.02
N MET A 118 -14.17 -6.58 16.67
CA MET A 118 -15.13 -6.03 17.64
C MET A 118 -15.92 -7.12 18.37
N ASN A 119 -16.31 -8.18 17.65
CA ASN A 119 -17.06 -9.32 18.21
C ASN A 119 -16.17 -10.41 18.80
N LYS A 120 -14.84 -10.21 18.89
CA LYS A 120 -13.87 -11.15 19.48
C LYS A 120 -13.98 -12.56 18.86
N CYS A 121 -14.11 -12.61 17.54
CA CYS A 121 -14.32 -13.85 16.79
C CYS A 121 -13.43 -14.00 15.56
N LEU A 122 -12.47 -13.10 15.35
CA LEU A 122 -11.51 -13.19 14.25
C LEU A 122 -10.69 -14.49 14.33
N TYR A 123 -10.16 -14.82 15.51
CA TYR A 123 -9.44 -16.07 15.75
C TYR A 123 -10.29 -17.30 15.37
N GLN A 124 -11.55 -17.36 15.82
CA GLN A 124 -12.46 -18.48 15.55
C GLN A 124 -12.74 -18.66 14.05
N LEU A 125 -12.88 -17.55 13.31
CA LEU A 125 -13.05 -17.58 11.85
C LEU A 125 -11.81 -18.14 11.16
N LEU A 126 -10.61 -17.72 11.58
CA LEU A 126 -9.35 -18.17 11.00
C LEU A 126 -9.04 -19.62 11.36
N ASP A 127 -9.31 -20.05 12.59
CA ASP A 127 -9.16 -21.44 13.01
C ASP A 127 -10.08 -22.38 12.19
N THR A 128 -11.32 -21.95 11.97
CA THR A 128 -12.26 -22.65 11.08
C THR A 128 -11.78 -22.69 9.64
N LEU A 129 -11.13 -21.61 9.15
CA LEU A 129 -10.54 -21.56 7.82
C LEU A 129 -9.39 -22.56 7.68
N LEU A 130 -8.51 -22.65 8.68
CA LEU A 130 -7.38 -23.60 8.70
C LEU A 130 -7.87 -25.05 8.77
N ALA A 131 -8.96 -25.32 9.48
CA ALA A 131 -9.57 -26.66 9.51
C ALA A 131 -10.15 -27.08 8.14
N LYS A 132 -10.64 -26.13 7.33
CA LYS A 132 -11.26 -26.39 6.02
C LYS A 132 -10.24 -26.40 4.88
N ARG A 133 -9.36 -27.40 4.89
CA ARG A 133 -8.27 -27.55 3.88
C ARG A 133 -8.76 -27.53 2.42
N SER A 134 -9.93 -28.09 2.12
CA SER A 134 -10.50 -28.09 0.76
C SER A 134 -10.76 -26.68 0.22
N ILE A 135 -11.12 -25.73 1.09
CA ILE A 135 -11.37 -24.34 0.72
C ILE A 135 -10.04 -23.62 0.44
N LEU A 136 -9.01 -23.90 1.26
CA LEU A 136 -7.66 -23.36 1.06
C LEU A 136 -7.05 -23.86 -0.25
N GLU A 137 -7.16 -25.15 -0.56
CA GLU A 137 -6.62 -25.71 -1.81
C GLU A 137 -7.31 -25.13 -3.06
N LEU A 138 -8.61 -24.84 -2.96
CA LEU A 138 -9.40 -24.24 -4.03
C LEU A 138 -9.04 -22.76 -4.28
N HIS A 139 -8.76 -21.99 -3.23
CA HIS A 139 -8.62 -20.53 -3.31
C HIS A 139 -7.19 -20.00 -3.17
N TYR A 140 -6.24 -20.79 -2.66
CA TYR A 140 -4.87 -20.36 -2.40
C TYR A 140 -3.82 -21.27 -3.04
N PHE A 141 -2.67 -20.69 -3.44
CA PHE A 141 -1.49 -21.45 -3.85
C PHE A 141 -0.77 -22.07 -2.65
N GLU A 142 0.12 -23.03 -2.91
CA GLU A 142 0.89 -23.76 -1.90
C GLU A 142 1.74 -22.84 -1.03
N ASP A 143 2.26 -21.77 -1.63
CA ASP A 143 3.10 -20.79 -0.96
C ASP A 143 2.35 -19.73 -0.15
N SER A 144 1.01 -19.81 -0.06
CA SER A 144 0.20 -18.88 0.73
C SER A 144 0.46 -19.04 2.24
N VAL A 145 0.27 -17.95 2.99
CA VAL A 145 0.44 -17.94 4.45
C VAL A 145 -0.41 -19.02 5.11
N PHE A 146 -1.69 -19.16 4.72
CA PHE A 146 -2.63 -20.09 5.34
C PHE A 146 -2.36 -21.58 5.05
N ARG A 147 -1.58 -21.92 4.01
CA ARG A 147 -1.21 -23.31 3.71
C ARG A 147 0.13 -23.72 4.32
N CYS A 148 0.87 -22.79 4.91
CA CYS A 148 2.14 -23.03 5.58
C CYS A 148 1.94 -23.37 7.07
N PRO A 149 2.91 -24.06 7.69
CA PRO A 149 2.84 -24.42 9.13
C PRO A 149 2.76 -23.19 10.04
N ASP A 150 3.35 -22.07 9.63
CA ASP A 150 3.35 -20.80 10.37
C ASP A 150 1.95 -20.20 10.56
N ALA A 151 0.96 -20.66 9.80
CA ALA A 151 -0.42 -20.18 9.88
C ALA A 151 -1.03 -20.39 11.28
N VAL A 152 -0.76 -21.54 11.90
CA VAL A 152 -1.32 -21.86 13.23
C VAL A 152 -0.72 -20.93 14.28
N ALA A 153 0.58 -20.66 14.21
CA ALA A 153 1.26 -19.72 15.09
C ALA A 153 0.69 -18.30 14.91
N LEU A 154 0.55 -17.83 13.68
CA LEU A 154 -0.04 -16.52 13.38
C LEU A 154 -1.48 -16.39 13.92
N VAL A 155 -2.32 -17.40 13.70
CA VAL A 155 -3.70 -17.40 14.21
C VAL A 155 -3.71 -17.41 15.75
N SER A 156 -2.83 -18.17 16.39
CA SER A 156 -2.70 -18.17 17.85
C SER A 156 -2.30 -16.80 18.42
N GLN A 157 -1.45 -16.05 17.72
CA GLN A 157 -1.08 -14.69 18.13
C GLN A 157 -2.27 -13.73 18.02
N LEU A 158 -3.05 -13.83 16.94
CA LEU A 158 -4.26 -13.02 16.74
C LEU A 158 -5.33 -13.28 17.81
N ALA A 159 -5.34 -14.46 18.45
CA ALA A 159 -6.23 -14.75 19.60
C ALA A 159 -5.97 -13.81 20.79
N GLY A 160 -4.74 -13.30 20.94
CA GLY A 160 -4.41 -12.33 22.00
C GLY A 160 -5.22 -11.03 21.88
N LEU A 161 -5.66 -10.67 20.68
CA LEU A 161 -6.45 -9.45 20.45
C LEU A 161 -7.86 -9.53 21.05
N ASP A 162 -8.38 -10.72 21.35
CA ASP A 162 -9.71 -10.88 21.98
C ASP A 162 -9.73 -10.30 23.42
N ALA A 163 -8.56 -10.14 24.05
CA ALA A 163 -8.43 -9.47 25.33
C ALA A 163 -8.69 -7.95 25.25
N LEU A 164 -8.71 -7.39 24.04
CA LEU A 164 -8.87 -5.96 23.81
C LEU A 164 -10.34 -5.60 23.53
N ASP A 165 -10.75 -4.44 24.01
CA ASP A 165 -12.04 -3.85 23.69
C ASP A 165 -11.89 -2.87 22.53
N LEU A 166 -11.94 -3.39 21.31
CA LEU A 166 -11.86 -2.62 20.08
C LEU A 166 -13.26 -2.15 19.64
N SER A 167 -13.41 -0.86 19.31
CA SER A 167 -14.64 -0.29 18.78
C SER A 167 -14.40 0.33 17.41
N PHE A 168 -15.18 -0.06 16.40
CA PHE A 168 -15.10 0.48 15.03
C PHE A 168 -16.43 1.09 14.63
N ASP A 169 -16.42 2.33 14.10
CA ASP A 169 -17.64 2.95 13.56
C ASP A 169 -17.79 2.68 12.06
N LEU A 170 -18.40 1.54 11.74
CA LEU A 170 -18.70 1.12 10.36
C LEU A 170 -19.66 2.07 9.60
N ARG A 171 -20.28 3.04 10.27
CA ARG A 171 -21.18 4.04 9.65
C ARG A 171 -20.47 5.37 9.40
N CYS A 172 -19.27 5.55 9.94
CA CYS A 172 -18.48 6.77 9.75
C CYS A 172 -18.19 6.98 8.25
N PRO A 173 -18.53 8.15 7.67
CA PRO A 173 -18.31 8.43 6.26
C PRO A 173 -16.85 8.32 5.83
N LYS A 174 -15.92 8.76 6.70
CA LYS A 174 -14.47 8.68 6.45
C LYS A 174 -13.99 7.23 6.36
N LEU A 175 -14.48 6.38 7.27
CA LEU A 175 -14.16 4.97 7.26
C LEU A 175 -14.77 4.28 6.04
N LEU A 176 -16.01 4.61 5.67
CA LEU A 176 -16.66 4.07 4.48
C LEU A 176 -15.90 4.40 3.19
N GLU A 177 -15.34 5.61 3.08
CA GLU A 177 -14.48 5.98 1.95
C GLU A 177 -13.19 5.14 1.92
N GLU A 178 -12.55 4.92 3.07
CA GLU A 178 -11.38 4.04 3.22
C GLU A 178 -11.72 2.58 2.86
N LEU A 179 -12.87 2.08 3.32
CA LEU A 179 -13.34 0.72 3.05
C LEU A 179 -13.64 0.50 1.57
N CYS A 180 -14.10 1.53 0.86
CA CYS A 180 -14.43 1.46 -0.56
C CYS A 180 -13.22 1.61 -1.50
N TYR A 181 -12.01 1.80 -0.97
CA TYR A 181 -10.81 1.90 -1.80
C TYR A 181 -10.48 0.55 -2.48
N PRO A 182 -10.35 0.50 -3.83
CA PRO A 182 -10.26 -0.75 -4.58
C PRO A 182 -8.89 -1.43 -4.54
N ARG A 183 -7.88 -0.84 -3.88
CA ARG A 183 -6.53 -1.41 -3.73
C ARG A 183 -6.21 -1.71 -2.27
N THR A 184 -5.34 -2.69 -2.06
CA THR A 184 -4.73 -2.96 -0.75
C THR A 184 -3.96 -1.74 -0.26
N CYS A 185 -4.18 -1.32 0.98
CA CYS A 185 -3.48 -0.19 1.57
C CYS A 185 -2.01 -0.58 1.86
N PRO A 186 -1.04 0.33 1.62
CA PRO A 186 0.36 0.03 1.87
C PRO A 186 0.63 -0.18 3.37
N ILE A 187 1.48 -1.15 3.69
CA ILE A 187 1.91 -1.43 5.06
C ILE A 187 3.02 -0.44 5.44
N ASN A 188 2.88 0.27 6.54
CA ASN A 188 3.94 1.15 7.04
C ASN A 188 4.94 0.35 7.88
N TYR A 189 6.03 -0.09 7.26
CA TYR A 189 7.10 -0.83 7.92
C TYR A 189 7.99 0.02 8.84
N ALA A 190 7.94 1.35 8.76
CA ALA A 190 8.83 2.22 9.54
C ALA A 190 8.65 2.04 11.06
N ALA A 191 7.40 1.86 11.51
CA ALA A 191 7.11 1.59 12.92
C ALA A 191 7.72 0.28 13.42
N HIS A 192 7.82 -0.73 12.54
CA HIS A 192 8.26 -2.08 12.89
C HIS A 192 9.78 -2.29 12.72
N MET A 193 10.45 -1.44 11.93
CA MET A 193 11.92 -1.44 11.83
C MET A 193 12.58 -1.10 13.16
N HIS A 194 12.03 -0.16 13.94
CA HIS A 194 12.53 0.13 15.29
C HIS A 194 12.34 -1.05 16.25
N LEU A 195 11.23 -1.78 16.14
CA LEU A 195 10.96 -2.96 16.98
C LEU A 195 11.90 -4.13 16.65
N LEU A 196 12.21 -4.35 15.38
CA LEU A 196 13.18 -5.37 14.95
C LEU A 196 14.59 -5.06 15.46
N VAL A 197 15.03 -3.80 15.36
CA VAL A 197 16.33 -3.37 15.89
C VAL A 197 16.40 -3.52 17.41
N LEU A 198 15.29 -3.29 18.13
CA LEU A 198 15.23 -3.48 19.59
C LEU A 198 15.21 -4.95 20.02
N ASP A 199 14.51 -5.82 19.30
CA ASP A 199 14.52 -7.26 19.58
C ASP A 199 15.88 -7.90 19.22
N GLU A 200 16.55 -7.44 18.15
CA GLU A 200 17.93 -7.84 17.84
C GLU A 200 18.92 -7.37 18.92
N ALA A 201 18.80 -6.12 19.39
CA ALA A 201 19.63 -5.62 20.49
C ALA A 201 19.41 -6.42 21.79
N LYS A 202 18.16 -6.76 22.13
CA LYS A 202 17.85 -7.60 23.30
C LYS A 202 18.34 -9.05 23.16
N LEU A 203 18.42 -9.57 21.94
CA LEU A 203 18.98 -10.89 21.68
C LEU A 203 20.50 -10.86 21.86
N ASP A 204 21.16 -9.78 21.40
CA ASP A 204 22.60 -9.56 21.56
C ASP A 204 22.98 -9.45 23.05
N ASP A 205 22.21 -8.68 23.84
CA ASP A 205 22.39 -8.57 25.29
C ASP A 205 22.25 -9.94 26.00
N GLN A 206 21.30 -10.78 25.56
CA GLN A 206 21.09 -12.12 26.13
C GLN A 206 22.22 -13.10 25.75
N ILE A 207 22.75 -12.98 24.53
CA ILE A 207 23.92 -13.75 24.09
C ILE A 207 25.15 -13.32 24.89
N GLU A 208 25.33 -12.03 25.13
CA GLU A 208 26.42 -11.49 25.96
C GLU A 208 26.33 -12.01 27.41
N LEU A 209 25.15 -11.97 28.02
CA LEU A 209 24.87 -12.55 29.35
C LEU A 209 25.07 -14.07 29.42
N ALA A 210 24.71 -14.81 28.36
CA ALA A 210 24.92 -16.25 28.29
C ALA A 210 26.40 -16.62 28.13
N THR A 211 27.19 -15.74 27.51
CA THR A 211 28.64 -15.93 27.33
C THR A 211 29.40 -15.64 28.63
N ASP A 212 28.95 -14.67 29.42
CA ASP A 212 29.48 -14.38 30.76
C ASP A 212 29.08 -15.44 31.81
N ALA A 213 27.92 -16.09 31.63
CA ALA A 213 27.48 -17.20 32.48
C ALA A 213 28.23 -18.52 32.22
N SER A 214 28.98 -18.63 31.11
CA SER A 214 29.85 -19.77 30.81
C SER A 214 31.20 -19.65 31.53
N SER A 215 31.17 -19.61 32.86
CA SER A 215 32.31 -19.88 33.74
C SER A 215 32.38 -21.40 34.03
N PRO A 216 33.57 -22.01 34.12
CA PRO A 216 33.76 -23.45 33.94
C PRO A 216 33.44 -24.24 35.22
N GLU A 217 32.17 -24.40 35.57
CA GLU A 217 31.77 -25.32 36.65
C GLU A 217 30.62 -26.26 36.29
N ALA A 218 30.17 -26.28 35.04
CA ALA A 218 29.08 -27.16 34.59
C ALA A 218 29.47 -28.19 33.50
N GLU A 219 30.76 -28.39 33.23
CA GLU A 219 31.25 -29.49 32.39
C GLU A 219 31.70 -30.68 33.23
N ALA A 220 30.80 -31.19 34.08
CA ALA A 220 30.90 -32.55 34.57
C ALA A 220 29.57 -33.21 34.23
N LEU A 221 29.60 -34.05 33.19
CA LEU A 221 28.58 -35.00 32.71
C LEU A 221 28.13 -34.75 31.26
N THR A 222 29.06 -34.84 30.31
CA THR A 222 28.86 -35.55 29.03
C THR A 222 30.12 -35.43 28.20
N GLU A 223 30.81 -36.56 27.99
CA GLU A 223 31.34 -37.01 26.69
C GLU A 223 32.45 -38.04 26.89
N ALA A 224 32.02 -39.30 26.96
CA ALA A 224 32.85 -40.41 26.51
C ALA A 224 32.72 -40.49 24.98
N ALA A 225 33.78 -40.11 24.26
CA ALA A 225 34.27 -40.71 23.01
C ALA A 225 34.94 -39.66 22.11
N ALA A 226 36.27 -39.62 22.13
CA ALA A 226 37.13 -39.77 20.95
C ALA A 226 38.56 -39.30 21.28
N SER A 227 39.48 -40.26 21.35
CA SER A 227 40.92 -40.02 21.32
C SER A 227 41.36 -39.57 19.92
N ALA A 228 42.24 -38.57 19.83
CA ALA A 228 43.51 -38.65 19.09
C ALA A 228 44.26 -37.32 19.18
N GLU A 229 45.56 -37.45 19.43
CA GLU A 229 46.56 -36.44 19.77
C GLU A 229 46.86 -35.44 18.64
N SER A 230 47.09 -34.18 18.99
CA SER A 230 48.12 -33.35 18.36
C SER A 230 48.51 -32.24 19.33
N GLU A 231 49.68 -32.38 19.94
CA GLU A 231 50.30 -31.32 20.73
C GLU A 231 50.77 -30.19 19.81
N THR A 232 50.22 -28.99 20.03
CA THR A 232 50.89 -27.72 19.73
C THR A 232 50.89 -26.89 21.01
N PRO A 233 52.02 -26.28 21.39
CA PRO A 233 52.21 -25.75 22.73
C PRO A 233 51.33 -24.52 22.95
N LEU A 234 50.68 -24.51 24.11
CA LEU A 234 49.95 -23.38 24.66
C LEU A 234 50.76 -22.08 24.51
N SER A 235 50.19 -21.13 23.77
CA SER A 235 50.24 -19.73 24.18
C SER A 235 48.81 -19.28 24.40
N ASP A 236 48.19 -19.91 25.40
CA ASP A 236 46.95 -19.45 25.98
C ASP A 236 47.23 -18.16 26.73
N CYS A 237 46.96 -17.04 26.06
CA CYS A 237 46.66 -15.81 26.72
C CYS A 237 45.19 -15.52 26.43
N ALA A 238 44.29 -15.95 27.32
CA ALA A 238 42.87 -15.57 27.30
C ALA A 238 42.68 -14.03 27.26
N HIS A 239 43.73 -13.26 27.58
CA HIS A 239 43.77 -11.81 27.48
C HIS A 239 44.00 -11.28 26.03
N CYS A 240 44.44 -12.11 25.08
CA CYS A 240 44.62 -11.71 23.67
C CYS A 240 43.36 -11.94 22.82
N ASP A 241 42.50 -12.88 23.19
CA ASP A 241 41.30 -13.24 22.43
C ASP A 241 40.19 -12.19 22.50
N TRP A 242 39.92 -11.64 23.69
CA TRP A 242 38.93 -10.55 23.85
C TRP A 242 39.40 -9.27 23.16
N ARG A 243 40.71 -9.00 23.15
CA ARG A 243 41.29 -7.81 22.50
C ARG A 243 41.18 -7.90 20.98
N ALA A 244 41.43 -9.08 20.41
CA ALA A 244 41.24 -9.32 18.98
C ALA A 244 39.77 -9.23 18.55
N ARG A 245 38.85 -9.69 19.40
CA ARG A 245 37.39 -9.54 19.19
C ARG A 245 36.95 -8.08 19.28
N TYR A 246 37.41 -7.35 20.30
CA TYR A 246 37.16 -5.91 20.46
C TYR A 246 37.63 -5.11 19.23
N LEU A 247 38.86 -5.35 18.76
CA LEU A 247 39.39 -4.70 17.56
C LEU A 247 38.58 -5.03 16.30
N ARG A 248 38.03 -6.24 16.20
CA ARG A 248 37.17 -6.64 15.08
C ARG A 248 35.83 -5.92 15.11
N ILE A 249 35.22 -5.78 16.29
CA ILE A 249 33.98 -5.04 16.51
C ILE A 249 34.20 -3.55 16.25
N GLU A 250 35.28 -2.97 16.77
CA GLU A 250 35.66 -1.56 16.52
C GLU A 250 35.83 -1.29 15.01
N ALA A 251 36.50 -2.21 14.29
CA ALA A 251 36.66 -2.10 12.84
C ALA A 251 35.34 -2.30 12.07
N GLN A 252 34.38 -3.07 12.60
CA GLN A 252 33.04 -3.20 12.03
C GLN A 252 32.22 -1.93 12.27
N LEU A 253 32.20 -1.42 13.51
CA LEU A 253 31.51 -0.18 13.88
C LEU A 253 31.98 1.00 13.03
N LYS A 254 33.28 1.11 12.81
CA LYS A 254 33.87 2.14 11.94
C LYS A 254 33.37 2.02 10.49
N ARG A 255 33.33 0.81 9.93
CA ARG A 255 32.80 0.56 8.58
C ARG A 255 31.30 0.91 8.49
N THR A 256 30.51 0.54 9.48
CA THR A 256 29.08 0.91 9.52
C THR A 256 28.87 2.41 9.68
N ALA A 257 29.73 3.11 10.44
CA ALA A 257 29.66 4.56 10.57
C ALA A 257 29.98 5.26 9.24
N GLU A 258 30.98 4.79 8.50
CA GLU A 258 31.33 5.29 7.17
C GLU A 258 30.18 5.03 6.16
N GLN A 259 29.58 3.84 6.19
CA GLN A 259 28.41 3.52 5.37
C GLN A 259 27.21 4.40 5.69
N LYS A 260 26.95 4.66 6.98
CA LYS A 260 25.88 5.56 7.43
C LYS A 260 26.10 6.99 6.93
N SER A 261 27.31 7.52 7.08
CA SER A 261 27.66 8.86 6.58
C SER A 261 27.48 8.97 5.06
N TYR A 262 27.85 7.93 4.30
CA TYR A 262 27.64 7.90 2.86
C TYR A 262 26.15 7.93 2.48
N LEU A 263 25.32 7.14 3.17
CA LEU A 263 23.88 7.10 2.93
C LEU A 263 23.19 8.42 3.32
N GLU A 264 23.63 9.06 4.41
CA GLU A 264 23.14 10.37 4.83
C GLU A 264 23.44 11.45 3.77
N GLU A 265 24.66 11.44 3.21
CA GLU A 265 25.05 12.35 2.13
C GLU A 265 24.21 12.12 0.85
N LEU A 266 23.96 10.85 0.50
CA LEU A 266 23.12 10.51 -0.65
C LEU A 266 21.67 10.96 -0.44
N ASN A 267 21.11 10.75 0.76
CA ASN A 267 19.75 11.14 1.08
C ASN A 267 19.60 12.67 1.03
N LYS A 268 20.59 13.41 1.54
CA LYS A 268 20.63 14.87 1.44
C LYS A 268 20.58 15.35 -0.02
N ARG A 269 21.36 14.73 -0.91
CA ARG A 269 21.33 15.05 -2.36
C ARG A 269 19.98 14.77 -3.00
N LEU A 270 19.35 13.64 -2.66
CA LEU A 270 18.02 13.30 -3.18
C LEU A 270 16.95 14.29 -2.70
N ILE A 271 17.04 14.78 -1.46
CA ILE A 271 16.16 15.82 -0.93
C ILE A 271 16.37 17.12 -1.70
N GLU A 272 17.62 17.56 -1.88
CA GLU A 272 17.96 18.77 -2.64
C GLU A 272 17.47 18.69 -4.10
N GLU A 273 17.63 17.54 -4.76
CA GLU A 273 17.13 17.30 -6.12
C GLU A 273 15.60 17.35 -6.18
N ARG A 274 14.92 16.75 -5.19
CA ARG A 274 13.46 16.79 -5.08
C ARG A 274 12.97 18.21 -4.85
N GLU A 275 13.61 18.98 -3.98
CA GLU A 275 13.29 20.37 -3.73
C GLU A 275 13.48 21.22 -5.00
N ALA A 276 14.60 21.05 -5.72
CA ALA A 276 14.84 21.71 -7.01
C ALA A 276 13.79 21.33 -8.07
N ALA A 277 13.37 20.07 -8.13
CA ALA A 277 12.31 19.64 -9.05
C ALA A 277 10.95 20.26 -8.68
N THR A 278 10.64 20.40 -7.39
CA THR A 278 9.40 21.04 -6.96
C THR A 278 9.37 22.54 -7.24
N THR A 279 10.49 23.25 -7.04
CA THR A 279 10.58 24.68 -7.36
C THR A 279 10.51 24.93 -8.86
N ALA A 280 11.20 24.13 -9.68
CA ALA A 280 11.11 24.20 -11.14
C ALA A 280 9.67 23.92 -11.65
N ARG A 281 8.94 22.99 -11.01
CA ARG A 281 7.54 22.74 -11.33
C ARG A 281 6.63 23.91 -10.94
N GLN A 282 6.91 24.57 -9.80
CA GLN A 282 6.17 25.76 -9.38
C GLN A 282 6.38 26.93 -10.34
N THR A 283 7.63 27.18 -10.79
CA THR A 283 7.90 28.25 -11.76
C THR A 283 7.23 27.98 -13.09
N ALA A 284 7.31 26.75 -13.62
CA ALA A 284 6.62 26.37 -14.86
C ALA A 284 5.08 26.54 -14.75
N ASN A 285 4.49 26.17 -13.60
CA ASN A 285 3.06 26.39 -13.37
C ASN A 285 2.70 27.89 -13.35
N THR A 286 3.54 28.74 -12.77
CA THR A 286 3.29 30.20 -12.78
C THR A 286 3.43 30.80 -14.18
N GLU A 287 4.36 30.31 -14.99
CA GLU A 287 4.52 30.71 -16.39
C GLU A 287 3.29 30.31 -17.21
N HIS A 288 2.86 29.05 -17.12
CA HIS A 288 1.63 28.59 -17.79
C HIS A 288 0.38 29.35 -17.33
N ALA A 289 0.25 29.68 -16.05
CA ALA A 289 -0.86 30.50 -15.55
C ALA A 289 -0.85 31.91 -16.16
N ASN A 290 0.34 32.50 -16.38
CA ASN A 290 0.46 33.79 -17.04
C ASN A 290 0.15 33.70 -18.54
N GLU A 291 0.56 32.63 -19.21
CA GLU A 291 0.20 32.35 -20.61
C GLU A 291 -1.33 32.24 -20.79
N ILE A 292 -2.00 31.49 -19.90
CA ILE A 292 -3.47 31.36 -19.92
C ILE A 292 -4.12 32.74 -19.81
N LYS A 293 -3.69 33.57 -18.86
CA LYS A 293 -4.22 34.95 -18.70
C LYS A 293 -3.98 35.81 -19.95
N GLN A 294 -2.85 35.64 -20.62
CA GLN A 294 -2.58 36.34 -21.89
C GLN A 294 -3.56 35.90 -22.98
N TYR A 295 -3.80 34.60 -23.11
CA TYR A 295 -4.77 34.08 -24.08
C TYR A 295 -6.21 34.51 -23.76
N GLU A 296 -6.61 34.51 -22.50
CA GLU A 296 -7.92 35.01 -22.06
C GLU A 296 -8.12 36.48 -22.44
N ASN A 297 -7.10 37.33 -22.26
CA ASN A 297 -7.17 38.74 -22.64
C ASN A 297 -7.31 38.92 -24.16
N ILE A 298 -6.54 38.14 -24.94
CA ILE A 298 -6.66 38.16 -26.41
C ILE A 298 -8.06 37.72 -26.85
N VAL A 299 -8.63 36.68 -26.24
CA VAL A 299 -9.99 36.22 -26.54
C VAL A 299 -11.02 37.31 -26.23
N LEU A 300 -10.90 38.00 -25.10
CA LEU A 300 -11.78 39.12 -24.75
C LEU A 300 -11.67 40.26 -25.77
N GLU A 301 -10.46 40.62 -26.18
CA GLU A 301 -10.25 41.65 -27.20
C GLU A 301 -10.86 41.26 -28.55
N LEU A 302 -10.69 39.99 -28.97
CA LEU A 302 -11.29 39.47 -30.19
C LEU A 302 -12.83 39.43 -30.12
N GLN A 303 -13.42 39.10 -28.96
CA GLN A 303 -14.86 39.16 -28.74
C GLN A 303 -15.39 40.60 -28.88
N VAL A 304 -14.67 41.59 -28.36
CA VAL A 304 -15.02 43.02 -28.54
C VAL A 304 -14.94 43.42 -30.02
N GLN A 305 -13.90 43.00 -30.74
CA GLN A 305 -13.80 43.30 -32.17
C GLN A 305 -14.93 42.65 -33.00
N LEU A 306 -15.27 41.39 -32.70
CA LEU A 306 -16.37 40.68 -33.36
C LEU A 306 -17.72 41.36 -33.09
N THR A 307 -18.00 41.74 -31.85
CA THR A 307 -19.25 42.44 -31.49
C THR A 307 -19.36 43.79 -32.19
N LEU A 308 -18.28 44.57 -32.26
CA LEU A 308 -18.25 45.83 -33.01
C LEU A 308 -18.48 45.63 -34.52
N LEU A 309 -17.84 44.63 -35.13
CA LEU A 309 -18.05 44.31 -36.54
C LEU A 309 -19.49 43.86 -36.81
N GLN A 310 -20.05 43.04 -35.92
CA GLN A 310 -21.43 42.58 -36.01
C GLN A 310 -22.41 43.74 -35.88
N GLU A 311 -22.14 44.71 -34.99
CA GLU A 311 -22.93 45.93 -34.88
C GLU A 311 -22.83 46.82 -36.13
N GLN A 312 -21.63 46.97 -36.70
CA GLN A 312 -21.45 47.69 -37.97
C GLN A 312 -22.20 47.01 -39.13
N TYR A 313 -22.11 45.69 -39.24
CA TYR A 313 -22.84 44.91 -40.24
C TYR A 313 -24.36 45.07 -40.08
N ASN A 314 -24.88 44.97 -38.85
CA ASN A 314 -26.29 45.18 -38.56
C ASN A 314 -26.76 46.61 -38.89
N ARG A 315 -25.94 47.63 -38.63
CA ARG A 315 -26.24 49.02 -39.04
C ARG A 315 -26.27 49.18 -40.56
N GLN A 316 -25.36 48.54 -41.30
CA GLN A 316 -25.36 48.55 -42.76
C GLN A 316 -26.58 47.83 -43.36
N LEU A 317 -26.98 46.70 -42.76
CA LEU A 317 -28.24 46.01 -43.10
C LEU A 317 -29.47 46.89 -42.83
N ALA A 318 -29.51 47.59 -41.71
CA ALA A 318 -30.60 48.53 -41.40
C ALA A 318 -30.64 49.73 -42.38
N ALA A 319 -29.47 50.27 -42.74
CA ALA A 319 -29.35 51.37 -43.70
C ALA A 319 -29.77 50.95 -45.12
N SER A 320 -29.41 49.74 -45.56
CA SER A 320 -29.83 49.19 -46.86
C SER A 320 -31.32 48.81 -46.88
N ALA A 321 -31.88 48.34 -45.77
CA ALA A 321 -33.34 48.15 -45.63
C ALA A 321 -34.13 49.48 -45.73
N SER A 322 -33.53 50.61 -45.33
CA SER A 322 -34.14 51.94 -45.43
C SER A 322 -34.08 52.57 -46.83
N SER A 323 -33.24 52.07 -47.75
CA SER A 323 -33.15 52.57 -49.14
C SER A 323 -33.87 51.71 -50.18
N GLY A 324 -34.59 50.67 -49.76
CA GLY A 324 -35.57 49.95 -50.58
C GLY A 324 -35.10 48.61 -51.13
N ALA A 325 -35.51 47.54 -50.46
CA ALA A 325 -36.06 46.30 -51.02
C ALA A 325 -36.27 45.31 -49.87
N ALA A 326 -37.42 44.63 -49.87
CA ALA A 326 -37.75 43.60 -48.89
C ALA A 326 -36.67 42.51 -48.85
N ALA A 327 -36.00 42.37 -47.70
CA ALA A 327 -35.16 41.22 -47.40
C ALA A 327 -35.82 40.43 -46.26
N THR A 328 -36.15 39.18 -46.57
CA THR A 328 -36.79 38.18 -45.74
C THR A 328 -36.18 38.11 -44.35
N ARG A 329 -37.02 38.30 -43.31
CA ARG A 329 -36.67 37.95 -41.93
C ARG A 329 -36.34 36.45 -41.88
N VAL A 330 -35.07 36.11 -41.68
CA VAL A 330 -34.70 34.81 -41.14
C VAL A 330 -34.88 34.91 -39.64
N SER A 331 -36.02 34.40 -39.17
CA SER A 331 -36.24 34.03 -37.78
C SER A 331 -35.24 32.93 -37.43
N VAL A 332 -34.22 33.25 -36.66
CA VAL A 332 -33.47 32.23 -35.90
C VAL A 332 -34.03 32.30 -34.48
N ASN A 333 -34.55 31.15 -34.03
CA ASN A 333 -35.32 30.98 -32.81
C ASN A 333 -34.67 31.63 -31.59
N ASP A 334 -35.49 32.39 -30.84
CA ASP A 334 -35.31 32.64 -29.41
C ASP A 334 -35.55 31.31 -28.65
N ASP A 335 -34.66 30.33 -28.81
CA ASP A 335 -34.56 29.25 -27.84
C ASP A 335 -33.59 29.73 -26.77
N ALA A 336 -34.18 30.35 -25.74
CA ALA A 336 -33.54 30.59 -24.47
C ALA A 336 -32.95 29.28 -23.95
N TYR A 337 -31.63 29.11 -24.08
CA TYR A 337 -30.91 28.26 -23.15
C TYR A 337 -30.74 29.08 -21.88
N GLU A 338 -31.65 28.86 -20.93
CA GLU A 338 -31.33 29.02 -19.52
C GLU A 338 -30.06 28.20 -19.26
N ILE A 339 -28.92 28.88 -19.22
CA ILE A 339 -27.80 28.37 -18.46
C ILE A 339 -28.24 28.57 -17.01
N GLU A 340 -28.84 27.54 -16.42
CA GLU A 340 -28.82 27.39 -14.99
C GLU A 340 -27.36 27.58 -14.58
N ALA A 341 -27.08 28.69 -13.89
CA ALA A 341 -25.86 28.85 -13.13
C ALA A 341 -25.91 27.77 -12.05
N GLN A 342 -25.49 26.57 -12.41
CA GLN A 342 -25.09 25.58 -11.44
C GLN A 342 -23.85 26.18 -10.80
N GLU A 343 -24.02 26.75 -9.61
CA GLU A 343 -22.92 27.11 -8.71
C GLU A 343 -21.98 25.90 -8.68
N PHE A 344 -20.89 26.02 -9.43
CA PHE A 344 -19.79 25.10 -9.34
C PHE A 344 -19.01 25.58 -8.12
N ASP A 345 -19.23 24.90 -6.99
CA ASP A 345 -18.40 25.05 -5.81
C ASP A 345 -16.92 25.01 -6.25
N GLU A 346 -16.18 26.07 -5.92
CA GLU A 346 -14.76 26.29 -6.26
C GLU A 346 -13.79 25.23 -5.68
N ASP A 347 -14.29 24.15 -5.05
CA ASP A 347 -13.48 23.17 -4.34
C ASP A 347 -13.29 21.81 -5.04
N THR A 348 -13.67 21.65 -6.31
CA THR A 348 -13.60 20.33 -6.99
C THR A 348 -12.82 20.31 -8.30
N VAL A 349 -11.61 20.85 -8.34
CA VAL A 349 -10.59 20.44 -9.32
C VAL A 349 -9.24 20.27 -8.64
N ALA A 350 -9.13 19.26 -7.77
CA ALA A 350 -7.84 18.67 -7.49
C ALA A 350 -7.37 17.93 -8.74
N TYR A 351 -6.57 18.60 -9.58
CA TYR A 351 -5.75 17.93 -10.59
C TYR A 351 -4.82 16.98 -9.85
N ARG A 352 -5.20 15.70 -9.76
CA ARG A 352 -4.35 14.66 -9.20
C ARG A 352 -3.19 14.46 -10.16
N ALA A 353 -2.05 15.07 -9.81
CA ALA A 353 -0.79 14.81 -10.47
C ALA A 353 -0.53 13.28 -10.54
N PRO A 354 -0.10 12.73 -11.68
CA PRO A 354 0.49 11.41 -11.67
C PRO A 354 1.76 11.47 -10.80
N SER A 355 1.84 10.54 -9.84
CA SER A 355 3.01 10.38 -8.98
C SER A 355 4.23 10.05 -9.84
N PRO A 356 5.41 10.64 -9.57
CA PRO A 356 6.64 10.24 -10.21
C PRO A 356 7.13 8.98 -9.49
N ASP A 357 7.17 7.85 -10.17
CA ASP A 357 8.23 6.83 -10.02
C ASP A 357 7.97 5.66 -10.98
N CYS A 358 9.07 5.02 -11.37
CA CYS A 358 9.21 3.97 -12.38
C CYS A 358 9.27 4.44 -13.85
N GLN A 359 10.26 5.27 -14.16
CA GLN A 359 11.05 5.04 -15.38
C GLN A 359 12.29 4.22 -15.01
N SER A 360 12.20 2.90 -15.17
CA SER A 360 13.35 2.12 -15.62
C SER A 360 12.87 1.31 -16.82
N GLU A 361 13.26 1.79 -17.99
CA GLU A 361 13.13 1.08 -19.24
C GLU A 361 13.96 -0.21 -19.18
N LEU A 362 13.28 -1.35 -19.29
CA LEU A 362 13.78 -2.46 -20.08
C LEU A 362 12.73 -2.76 -21.13
N ALA A 363 12.97 -2.20 -22.31
CA ALA A 363 12.34 -2.64 -23.54
C ALA A 363 12.68 -4.13 -23.77
N SER A 364 11.65 -4.97 -23.99
CA SER A 364 11.62 -6.02 -25.02
C SER A 364 10.29 -6.79 -24.97
N GLU A 365 9.66 -6.90 -26.14
CA GLU A 365 8.70 -7.94 -26.58
C GLU A 365 7.26 -7.86 -26.03
N ALA A 366 6.28 -7.35 -26.78
CA ALA A 366 5.59 -7.92 -27.96
C ALA A 366 4.33 -8.74 -27.60
N PHE A 367 3.29 -8.54 -28.44
CA PHE A 367 1.92 -9.11 -28.42
C PHE A 367 0.94 -8.45 -27.43
N GLY A 368 -0.24 -7.93 -27.79
CA GLY A 368 -1.01 -7.90 -29.03
C GLY A 368 -2.49 -7.63 -28.68
N TYR A 369 -3.21 -6.93 -29.57
CA TYR A 369 -4.66 -6.64 -29.58
C TYR A 369 -5.15 -5.55 -28.61
N THR A 370 -5.44 -4.32 -29.03
CA THR A 370 -6.42 -3.80 -30.03
C THR A 370 -7.89 -4.14 -29.73
N GLY A 371 -8.66 -3.12 -29.37
CA GLY A 371 -10.11 -3.13 -29.44
C GLY A 371 -10.79 -2.24 -28.40
N LYS A 372 -11.59 -1.27 -28.89
CA LYS A 372 -12.64 -0.49 -28.18
C LYS A 372 -12.33 0.93 -27.68
N TYR A 373 -11.71 1.81 -28.47
CA TYR A 373 -12.00 3.26 -28.38
C TYR A 373 -11.86 3.93 -29.76
N LYS A 374 -12.80 3.63 -30.64
CA LYS A 374 -13.11 4.45 -31.83
C LYS A 374 -14.62 4.53 -31.89
N ASN A 375 -15.19 5.61 -31.35
CA ASN A 375 -16.52 6.18 -31.68
C ASN A 375 -16.99 7.20 -30.63
N LEU A 376 -16.12 8.14 -30.23
CA LEU A 376 -16.56 9.44 -29.74
C LEU A 376 -15.61 10.47 -30.37
N PHE A 377 -16.15 11.62 -30.79
CA PHE A 377 -15.51 12.66 -31.63
C PHE A 377 -15.62 12.44 -33.14
N ARG A 378 -16.86 12.49 -33.62
CA ARG A 378 -17.21 13.16 -34.89
C ARG A 378 -18.40 14.06 -34.54
N TRP A 379 -18.65 15.12 -35.31
CA TRP A 379 -19.60 16.22 -35.06
C TRP A 379 -18.96 17.46 -34.42
N ILE A 380 -18.26 18.22 -35.26
CA ILE A 380 -18.41 19.67 -35.53
C ILE A 380 -17.72 19.89 -36.90
N ILE A 381 -18.18 20.86 -37.68
CA ILE A 381 -17.90 21.18 -39.11
C ILE A 381 -18.96 20.58 -40.06
N VAL A 382 -20.05 21.32 -40.30
CA VAL A 382 -20.27 22.25 -41.44
C VAL A 382 -21.33 23.26 -41.01
#